data_AF-D7GQR2-F1
#
_entry.id   AF-D7GQR2-F1
#
_cell.length_a   1.000
_cell.length_b   1.000
_cell.length_c   1.000
_cell.angle_alpha   90.00
_cell.angle_beta   90.00
_cell.angle_gamma   90.00
#
_symmetry.space_group_name_H-M   'P 1'
#
loop_
_entity.id
_entity.type
_entity.pdbx_description
1 polymer ?
#
loop_
_entity_poly.entity_id
_entity_poly.type
_entity_poly.pdbx_seq_one_letter_code
_entity_poly.pdbx_strand_id
1 'polypeptide(L)'
;MRIQTLNSDYEILRMAESGERLDVLIARDEKHPEKGKCMLVVLKQDADIHKFLPFLAAQQENAPYDDFLGYFPREGRLYIVFRFYDYMTLSERLSSDTGFEERVMIAGNILRRIVILNLPTYLQYEVLGEGNILAGKNGDIRFSYGFHELDRFDSITDRDVIERLTGVLKKIFPEELEKHSCPPLEQFFERIEKEKFPGIAAVLREYDITARAALTLQEAGKIRPKSFGFRLWEKIKKLVRGLKYLLLALVIGALVGYLVYTIRYPSKKAEEAMNYKAIGTLTIGETAGQDAGGQTGE
;
A
#
# COMPACT_ATOMS: atom_id res chain seq x y z
N MET A 1 20.75 25.96 15.28
CA MET A 1 21.46 26.75 14.23
C MET A 1 20.45 27.73 13.65
N ARG A 2 20.86 28.96 13.33
CA ARG A 2 19.96 29.99 12.76
C ARG A 2 20.49 30.52 11.43
N ILE A 3 19.58 30.75 10.49
CA ILE A 3 19.88 31.34 9.19
C ILE A 3 19.07 32.64 9.05
N GLN A 4 19.75 33.76 9.21
CA GLN A 4 19.17 35.09 9.10
C GLN A 4 19.29 35.65 7.68
N THR A 5 18.23 36.31 7.23
CA THR A 5 18.18 37.15 6.04
C THR A 5 17.63 38.53 6.44
N LEU A 6 17.54 39.47 5.48
CA LEU A 6 16.94 40.78 5.72
C LEU A 6 15.53 40.65 6.33
N ASN A 7 14.72 39.75 5.77
CA ASN A 7 13.29 39.66 6.08
C ASN A 7 12.91 38.45 6.95
N SER A 8 13.78 37.45 7.10
CA SER A 8 13.49 36.21 7.83
C SER A 8 14.59 35.83 8.82
N ASP A 9 14.23 35.07 9.86
CA ASP A 9 15.18 34.41 10.78
C ASP A 9 14.78 32.94 10.92
N TYR A 10 15.43 32.07 10.15
CA TYR A 10 15.10 30.66 10.13
C TYR A 10 15.80 29.91 11.26
N GLU A 11 15.03 29.45 12.25
CA GLU A 11 15.49 28.48 13.23
C GLU A 11 15.44 27.07 12.63
N ILE A 12 16.61 26.43 12.51
CA ILE A 12 16.71 25.06 11.99
C ILE A 12 16.31 24.07 13.08
N LEU A 13 15.21 23.36 12.86
CA LEU A 13 14.65 22.37 13.77
C LEU A 13 15.31 21.00 13.59
N ARG A 14 15.52 20.60 12.32
CA ARG A 14 16.20 19.35 11.96
C ARG A 14 16.78 19.40 10.55
N MET A 15 17.76 18.56 10.30
CA MET A 15 18.24 18.24 8.96
C MET A 15 17.52 16.96 8.50
N ALA A 16 16.73 17.04 7.44
CA ALA A 16 15.98 15.92 6.90
C ALA A 16 16.84 15.08 5.94
N GLU A 17 17.70 15.74 5.17
CA GLU A 17 18.60 15.09 4.23
C GLU A 17 19.93 15.85 4.20
N SER A 18 21.04 15.12 4.03
CA SER A 18 22.33 15.73 3.77
C SER A 18 23.10 14.94 2.72
N GLY A 19 23.45 15.61 1.64
CA GLY A 19 24.17 15.05 0.51
C GLY A 19 25.30 15.98 0.04
N GLU A 20 26.09 15.52 -0.92
CA GLU A 20 27.21 16.30 -1.46
C GLU A 20 26.74 17.56 -2.20
N ARG A 21 25.65 17.45 -2.97
CA ARG A 21 25.11 18.53 -3.81
C ARG A 21 24.03 19.35 -3.13
N LEU A 22 23.28 18.73 -2.23
CA LEU A 22 22.07 19.29 -1.66
C LEU A 22 21.92 18.86 -0.19
N ASP A 23 21.42 19.78 0.65
CA ASP A 23 20.84 19.45 1.95
C ASP A 23 19.36 19.82 1.97
N VAL A 24 18.58 19.11 2.79
CA VAL A 24 17.22 19.50 3.14
C VAL A 24 17.15 19.77 4.63
N LEU A 25 16.75 20.99 4.99
CA LEU A 25 16.55 21.41 6.38
C LEU A 25 15.08 21.71 6.62
N ILE A 26 14.57 21.37 7.81
CA ILE A 26 13.25 21.79 8.27
C ILE A 26 13.46 22.89 9.30
N ALA A 27 12.78 24.01 9.09
CA ALA A 27 12.96 25.22 9.86
C ALA A 27 11.62 25.88 10.21
N ARG A 28 11.70 26.92 11.05
CA ARG A 28 10.61 27.87 11.31
C ARG A 28 11.16 29.28 11.13
N ASP A 29 10.40 30.17 10.49
CA ASP A 29 10.76 31.59 10.42
C ASP A 29 10.29 32.28 11.72
N GLU A 30 11.22 32.65 12.58
CA GLU A 30 10.94 33.31 13.85
C GLU A 30 10.42 34.74 13.68
N LYS A 31 10.64 35.38 12.52
CA LYS A 31 10.04 36.68 12.19
C LYS A 31 8.58 36.55 11.73
N HIS A 32 8.18 35.37 11.26
CA HIS A 32 6.84 35.09 10.71
C HIS A 32 6.30 33.73 11.19
N PRO A 33 6.15 33.52 12.51
CA PRO A 33 5.78 32.22 13.08
C PRO A 33 4.40 31.73 12.60
N GLU A 34 3.50 32.64 12.22
CA GLU A 34 2.18 32.34 11.68
C GLU A 34 2.21 31.56 10.35
N LYS A 35 3.33 31.63 9.61
CA LYS A 35 3.50 30.89 8.35
C LYS A 35 3.78 29.40 8.57
N GLY A 36 4.05 28.98 9.81
CA GLY A 36 4.33 27.60 10.18
C GLY A 36 5.76 27.16 9.89
N LYS A 37 5.96 25.84 9.75
CA LYS A 37 7.26 25.26 9.39
C LYS A 37 7.53 25.45 7.89
N CYS A 38 8.80 25.57 7.53
CA CYS A 38 9.27 25.60 6.15
C CYS A 38 10.35 24.54 5.92
N MET A 39 10.50 24.17 4.66
CA MET A 39 11.56 23.30 4.14
C MET A 39 12.55 24.19 3.39
N LEU A 40 13.82 24.06 3.72
CA LEU A 40 14.92 24.75 3.06
C LEU A 40 15.70 23.71 2.26
N VAL A 41 15.65 23.82 0.94
CA VAL A 41 16.49 23.06 0.03
C VAL A 41 17.75 23.88 -0.23
N VAL A 42 18.91 23.33 0.09
CA VAL A 42 20.19 24.04 0.04
C VAL A 42 21.06 23.46 -1.05
N LEU A 43 21.18 24.15 -2.19
CA LEU A 43 22.10 23.77 -3.26
C LEU A 43 23.52 24.24 -2.92
N LYS A 44 24.49 23.34 -3.05
CA LYS A 44 25.89 23.54 -2.64
C LYS A 44 26.85 23.75 -3.80
N GLN A 45 26.50 23.30 -5.00
CA GLN A 45 27.38 23.36 -6.17
C GLN A 45 27.02 24.55 -7.07
N ASP A 46 28.03 25.32 -7.48
CA ASP A 46 27.87 26.50 -8.33
C ASP A 46 27.14 26.18 -9.64
N ALA A 47 27.43 25.02 -10.25
CA ALA A 47 26.78 24.59 -11.49
C ALA A 47 25.26 24.45 -11.34
N ASP A 48 24.79 23.90 -10.21
CA ASP A 48 23.36 23.78 -9.91
C ASP A 48 22.75 25.14 -9.58
N ILE A 49 23.46 25.96 -8.80
CA ILE A 49 23.02 27.31 -8.41
C ILE A 49 22.77 28.18 -9.66
N HIS A 50 23.70 28.18 -10.61
CA HIS A 50 23.57 28.97 -11.83
C HIS A 50 22.39 28.54 -12.71
N LYS A 51 22.04 27.25 -12.72
CA LYS A 51 20.87 26.72 -13.43
C LYS A 51 19.56 27.11 -12.74
N PHE A 52 19.50 26.97 -11.42
CA PHE A 52 18.27 27.19 -10.67
C PHE A 52 17.93 28.67 -10.47
N LEU A 53 18.91 29.58 -10.43
CA LEU A 53 18.65 31.00 -10.15
C LEU A 53 17.63 31.65 -11.12
N PRO A 54 17.79 31.58 -12.46
CA PRO A 54 16.80 32.13 -13.39
C PRO A 54 15.43 31.46 -13.27
N PHE A 55 15.43 30.15 -13.05
CA PHE A 55 14.22 29.36 -12.87
C PHE A 55 13.41 29.80 -11.65
N LEU A 56 14.07 29.99 -10.50
CA LEU A 56 13.45 30.43 -9.25
C LEU A 56 12.98 31.88 -9.31
N ALA A 57 13.69 32.74 -10.05
CA ALA A 57 13.25 34.11 -10.30
C ALA A 57 11.89 34.12 -11.02
N ALA A 58 11.72 33.30 -12.05
CA ALA A 58 10.43 33.15 -12.74
C ALA A 58 9.32 32.59 -11.83
N GLN A 59 9.67 31.74 -10.85
CA GLN A 59 8.68 31.19 -9.92
C GLN A 59 8.20 32.20 -8.88
N GLN A 60 8.94 33.28 -8.59
CA GLN A 60 8.44 34.32 -7.68
C GLN A 60 7.22 35.07 -8.23
N GLU A 61 7.08 35.12 -9.55
CA GLU A 61 5.93 35.73 -10.23
C GLU A 61 4.77 34.75 -10.45
N ASN A 62 4.98 33.45 -10.20
CA ASN A 62 3.98 32.39 -10.36
C ASN A 62 3.01 32.38 -9.15
N ALA A 63 2.07 33.33 -9.13
CA ALA A 63 1.14 33.52 -8.01
C ALA A 63 0.35 32.26 -7.55
N PRO A 64 -0.07 31.33 -8.45
CA PRO A 64 -0.69 30.06 -8.03
C PRO A 64 0.23 29.13 -7.21
N TYR A 65 1.55 29.29 -7.30
CA TYR A 65 2.51 28.39 -6.66
C TYR A 65 2.77 28.76 -5.18
N ASP A 66 1.74 28.59 -4.35
CA ASP A 66 1.71 29.01 -2.94
C ASP A 66 2.66 28.24 -1.99
N ASP A 67 3.17 27.10 -2.45
CA ASP A 67 4.15 26.30 -1.72
C ASP A 67 5.57 26.89 -1.81
N PHE A 68 5.87 27.70 -2.83
CA PHE A 68 7.16 28.38 -2.97
C PHE A 68 7.16 29.70 -2.20
N LEU A 69 8.00 29.79 -1.18
CA LEU A 69 8.07 30.94 -0.28
C LEU A 69 9.19 31.92 -0.67
N GLY A 70 10.07 31.53 -1.58
CA GLY A 70 11.16 32.35 -2.10
C GLY A 70 12.51 31.63 -2.08
N TYR A 71 13.57 32.38 -2.34
CA TYR A 71 14.94 31.88 -2.35
C TYR A 71 15.91 32.98 -1.94
N PHE A 72 17.10 32.60 -1.47
CA PHE A 72 18.17 33.53 -1.18
C PHE A 72 19.55 32.87 -1.29
N PRO A 73 20.57 33.57 -1.83
CA PRO A 73 21.95 33.12 -1.75
C PRO A 73 22.56 33.47 -0.38
N ARG A 74 23.40 32.57 0.16
CA ARG A 74 24.18 32.82 1.37
C ARG A 74 25.40 31.88 1.42
N GLU A 75 26.57 32.42 1.74
CA GLU A 75 27.80 31.65 1.95
C GLU A 75 28.15 30.71 0.77
N GLY A 76 27.97 31.19 -0.47
CA GLY A 76 28.22 30.40 -1.69
C GLY A 76 27.20 29.29 -1.95
N ARG A 77 26.08 29.27 -1.22
CA ARG A 77 24.99 28.30 -1.40
C ARG A 77 23.70 29.01 -1.78
N LEU A 78 22.80 28.28 -2.43
CA LEU A 78 21.45 28.75 -2.74
C LEU A 78 20.43 28.06 -1.86
N TYR A 79 19.68 28.84 -1.09
CA TYR A 79 18.60 28.36 -0.25
C TYR A 79 17.28 28.60 -0.96
N ILE A 80 16.49 27.54 -1.09
CA ILE A 80 15.16 27.55 -1.71
C ILE A 80 14.16 27.20 -0.62
N VAL A 81 13.18 28.06 -0.41
CA VAL A 81 12.25 27.98 0.72
C VAL A 81 10.90 27.50 0.23
N PHE A 82 10.45 26.35 0.74
CA PHE A 82 9.14 25.79 0.50
C PHE A 82 8.33 25.72 1.79
N ARG A 83 7.00 25.72 1.67
CA ARG A 83 6.12 25.39 2.78
C ARG A 83 6.31 23.93 3.18
N PHE A 84 6.39 23.66 4.49
CA PHE A 84 6.50 22.30 5.01
C PHE A 84 5.16 21.83 5.57
N TYR A 85 4.80 20.59 5.22
CA TYR A 85 3.58 19.93 5.69
C TYR A 85 3.95 18.68 6.49
N ASP A 86 3.37 18.55 7.69
CA ASP A 86 3.60 17.43 8.61
C ASP A 86 2.59 16.30 8.34
N TYR A 87 2.58 15.81 7.10
CA TYR A 87 1.66 14.79 6.59
C TYR A 87 2.40 13.48 6.33
N MET A 88 1.67 12.35 6.34
CA MET A 88 2.24 11.07 5.94
C MET A 88 2.47 11.04 4.43
N THR A 89 3.42 10.23 3.99
CA THR A 89 3.65 10.00 2.56
C THR A 89 2.47 9.25 1.92
N LEU A 90 2.33 9.36 0.61
CA LEU A 90 1.33 8.60 -0.14
C LEU A 90 1.47 7.09 0.09
N SER A 91 2.69 6.57 0.10
CA SER A 91 2.97 5.15 0.35
C SER A 91 2.47 4.70 1.73
N GLU A 92 2.75 5.48 2.78
CA GLU A 92 2.25 5.22 4.12
C GLU A 92 0.71 5.28 4.18
N ARG A 93 0.10 6.28 3.52
CA ARG A 93 -1.37 6.39 3.45
C ARG A 93 -1.97 5.17 2.78
N LEU A 94 -1.45 4.75 1.63
CA LEU A 94 -1.95 3.59 0.89
C LEU A 94 -1.70 2.26 1.62
N SER A 95 -0.69 2.19 2.50
CA SER A 95 -0.44 1.02 3.34
C SER A 95 -1.52 0.82 4.42
N SER A 96 -2.18 1.91 4.83
CA SER A 96 -3.36 1.86 5.69
C SER A 96 -4.59 1.38 4.90
N ASP A 97 -5.63 0.88 5.59
CA ASP A 97 -6.83 0.36 4.92
C ASP A 97 -7.61 1.47 4.18
N THR A 98 -7.17 1.75 2.96
CA THR A 98 -7.68 2.82 2.10
C THR A 98 -8.67 2.21 1.12
N GLY A 99 -9.95 2.60 1.22
CA GLY A 99 -11.01 2.11 0.36
C GLY A 99 -10.86 2.59 -1.10
N PHE A 100 -11.49 1.89 -2.04
CA PHE A 100 -11.40 2.22 -3.47
C PHE A 100 -11.82 3.66 -3.78
N GLU A 101 -12.93 4.12 -3.23
CA GLU A 101 -13.42 5.51 -3.39
C GLU A 101 -12.40 6.54 -2.92
N GLU A 102 -11.77 6.30 -1.77
CA GLU A 102 -10.73 7.18 -1.26
C GLU A 102 -9.48 7.17 -2.16
N ARG A 103 -9.10 6.01 -2.70
CA ARG A 103 -8.00 5.91 -3.68
C ARG A 103 -8.31 6.68 -4.96
N VAL A 104 -9.55 6.61 -5.45
CA VAL A 104 -10.03 7.41 -6.59
C VAL A 104 -9.94 8.91 -6.28
N MET A 105 -10.34 9.33 -5.09
CA MET A 105 -10.23 10.72 -4.66
C MET A 105 -8.76 11.17 -4.56
N ILE A 106 -7.88 10.37 -3.95
CA ILE A 106 -6.44 10.68 -3.79
C ILE A 106 -5.79 10.91 -5.16
N ALA A 107 -5.99 9.99 -6.11
CA ALA A 107 -5.45 10.12 -7.47
C ALA A 107 -5.94 11.39 -8.17
N GLY A 108 -7.23 11.73 -8.03
CA GLY A 108 -7.78 12.98 -8.56
C GLY A 108 -7.18 14.22 -7.92
N ASN A 109 -6.98 14.20 -6.60
CA ASN A 109 -6.43 15.33 -5.86
C ASN A 109 -4.94 15.56 -6.13
N ILE A 110 -4.16 14.51 -6.40
CA ILE A 110 -2.77 14.65 -6.89
C ILE A 110 -2.76 15.46 -8.20
N LEU A 111 -3.55 15.02 -9.18
CA LEU A 111 -3.65 15.67 -10.49
C LEU A 111 -4.13 17.13 -10.35
N ARG A 112 -5.19 17.36 -9.57
CA ARG A 112 -5.73 18.71 -9.32
C ARG A 112 -4.71 19.61 -8.65
N ARG A 113 -3.98 19.14 -7.62
CA ARG A 113 -3.01 19.96 -6.90
C ARG A 113 -1.89 20.41 -7.83
N ILE A 114 -1.37 19.55 -8.69
CA ILE A 114 -0.32 19.92 -9.66
C ILE A 114 -0.81 21.01 -10.62
N VAL A 115 -2.04 20.86 -11.15
CA VAL A 115 -2.64 21.84 -12.06
C VAL A 115 -2.92 23.17 -11.36
N ILE A 116 -3.47 23.14 -10.14
CA ILE A 116 -3.78 24.34 -9.34
C ILE A 116 -2.52 25.13 -9.02
N LEU A 117 -1.44 24.44 -8.64
CA LEU A 117 -0.16 25.07 -8.32
C LEU A 117 0.56 25.62 -9.55
N ASN A 118 0.10 25.30 -10.76
CA ASN A 118 0.75 25.66 -12.00
C ASN A 118 2.27 25.36 -11.96
N LEU A 119 2.61 24.15 -11.50
CA LEU A 119 4.02 23.76 -11.34
C LEU A 119 4.72 23.72 -12.71
N PRO A 120 5.96 24.19 -12.82
CA PRO A 120 6.77 23.99 -14.03
C PRO A 120 7.16 22.51 -14.18
N THR A 121 7.40 22.07 -15.42
CA THR A 121 7.61 20.65 -15.79
C THR A 121 8.63 19.92 -14.92
N TYR A 122 9.78 20.54 -14.62
CA TYR A 122 10.78 19.95 -13.72
C TYR A 122 10.22 19.68 -12.32
N LEU A 123 9.48 20.63 -11.74
CA LEU A 123 8.89 20.43 -10.42
C LEU A 123 7.73 19.44 -10.45
N GLN A 124 6.95 19.38 -11.54
CA GLN A 124 5.96 18.31 -11.72
C GLN A 124 6.62 16.93 -11.63
N TYR A 125 7.79 16.76 -12.26
CA TYR A 125 8.55 15.51 -12.21
C TYR A 125 9.09 15.20 -10.81
N GLU A 126 9.66 16.19 -10.11
CA GLU A 126 10.21 15.99 -8.77
C GLU A 126 9.13 15.71 -7.73
N VAL A 127 7.99 16.41 -7.74
CA VAL A 127 6.92 16.18 -6.74
C VAL A 127 6.24 14.82 -6.88
N LEU A 128 6.29 14.23 -8.08
CA LEU A 128 5.83 12.86 -8.34
C LEU A 128 6.89 11.79 -7.96
N GLY A 129 8.05 12.22 -7.45
CA GLY A 129 9.08 11.35 -6.91
C GLY A 129 8.62 10.60 -5.65
N GLU A 130 9.38 9.57 -5.31
CA GLU A 130 9.11 8.77 -4.10
C GLU A 130 9.23 9.65 -2.84
N GLY A 131 8.28 9.50 -1.91
CA GLY A 131 8.26 10.26 -0.66
C GLY A 131 7.82 11.74 -0.79
N ASN A 132 7.69 12.28 -2.01
CA ASN A 132 7.35 13.69 -2.22
C ASN A 132 5.85 13.98 -2.24
N ILE A 133 5.00 12.97 -2.49
CA ILE A 133 3.55 13.13 -2.38
C ILE A 133 3.13 12.88 -0.94
N LEU A 134 2.53 13.90 -0.33
CA LEU A 134 2.04 13.86 1.04
C LEU A 134 0.51 13.81 1.06
N ALA A 135 -0.04 12.89 1.84
CA ALA A 135 -1.47 12.69 1.98
C ALA A 135 -1.92 13.06 3.40
N GLY A 136 -2.68 14.14 3.51
CA GLY A 136 -3.33 14.59 4.73
C GLY A 136 -4.64 13.86 5.00
N LYS A 137 -5.38 14.34 6.00
CA LYS A 137 -6.74 13.87 6.29
C LYS A 137 -7.69 14.29 5.16
N ASN A 138 -8.77 13.54 4.96
CA ASN A 138 -9.83 13.83 3.99
C ASN A 138 -9.34 13.97 2.53
N GLY A 139 -8.24 13.30 2.18
CA GLY A 139 -7.69 13.34 0.83
C GLY A 139 -6.98 14.65 0.47
N ASP A 140 -6.61 15.51 1.42
CA ASP A 140 -5.76 16.68 1.12
C ASP A 140 -4.39 16.19 0.62
N ILE A 141 -3.96 16.71 -0.54
CA ILE A 141 -2.68 16.34 -1.15
C ILE A 141 -1.76 17.55 -1.15
N ARG A 142 -0.57 17.35 -0.58
CA ARG A 142 0.51 18.33 -0.53
C ARG A 142 1.78 17.72 -1.10
N PHE A 143 2.73 18.58 -1.43
CA PHE A 143 4.02 18.13 -1.95
C PHE A 143 5.15 18.52 -1.00
N SER A 144 6.07 17.59 -0.83
CA SER A 144 7.44 17.87 -0.39
C SER A 144 8.30 18.07 -1.63
N TYR A 145 9.30 18.94 -1.54
CA TYR A 145 10.13 19.35 -2.67
C TYR A 145 11.56 18.82 -2.51
N GLY A 146 11.69 17.51 -2.27
CA GLY A 146 13.00 16.84 -2.26
C GLY A 146 13.47 16.64 -3.69
N PHE A 147 14.61 17.21 -4.07
CA PHE A 147 15.13 17.11 -5.43
C PHE A 147 16.05 15.90 -5.56
N HIS A 148 15.67 14.95 -6.40
CA HIS A 148 16.39 13.70 -6.58
C HIS A 148 17.22 13.69 -7.87
N GLU A 149 16.75 14.35 -8.94
CA GLU A 149 17.37 14.30 -10.28
C GLU A 149 17.80 15.69 -10.76
N LEU A 150 18.67 16.36 -9.98
CA LEU A 150 19.24 17.67 -10.34
C LEU A 150 19.92 17.69 -11.71
N ASP A 151 20.54 16.59 -12.13
CA ASP A 151 21.23 16.49 -13.43
C ASP A 151 20.27 16.55 -14.62
N ARG A 152 19.01 16.19 -14.41
CA ARG A 152 18.01 16.18 -15.47
C ARG A 152 17.23 17.46 -15.57
N PHE A 153 17.54 18.47 -14.76
CA PHE A 153 16.84 19.75 -14.70
C PHE A 153 16.43 20.31 -16.08
N ASP A 154 17.35 20.34 -17.03
CA ASP A 154 17.13 20.89 -18.38
C ASP A 154 16.57 19.88 -19.41
N SER A 155 16.49 18.59 -19.05
CA SER A 155 16.13 17.50 -19.98
C SER A 155 14.79 16.82 -19.69
N ILE A 156 14.15 17.14 -18.56
CA ILE A 156 12.82 16.63 -18.26
C ILE A 156 11.81 17.16 -19.27
N THR A 157 11.05 16.25 -19.88
CA THR A 157 9.96 16.55 -20.80
C THR A 157 8.61 16.24 -20.18
N ASP A 158 7.52 16.74 -20.79
CA ASP A 158 6.15 16.38 -20.37
C ASP A 158 5.90 14.86 -20.45
N ARG A 159 6.60 14.16 -21.36
CA ARG A 159 6.52 12.70 -21.45
C ARG A 159 7.10 12.03 -20.20
N ASP A 160 8.23 12.49 -19.71
CA ASP A 160 8.85 11.97 -18.48
C ASP A 160 7.92 12.19 -17.27
N VAL A 161 7.29 13.36 -17.21
CA VAL A 161 6.30 13.69 -16.17
C VAL A 161 5.10 12.74 -16.23
N ILE A 162 4.54 12.52 -17.43
CA ILE A 162 3.39 11.63 -17.62
C ILE A 162 3.77 10.18 -17.28
N GLU A 163 4.96 9.72 -17.66
CA GLU A 163 5.44 8.38 -17.33
C GLU A 163 5.55 8.18 -15.81
N ARG A 164 6.17 9.14 -15.12
CA ARG A 164 6.29 9.12 -13.65
C ARG A 164 4.92 9.20 -12.97
N LEU A 165 4.04 10.07 -13.45
CA LEU A 165 2.65 10.17 -12.98
C LEU A 165 1.91 8.84 -13.15
N THR A 166 2.08 8.17 -14.28
CA THR A 166 1.48 6.86 -14.56
C THR A 166 1.95 5.84 -13.54
N GLY A 167 3.26 5.83 -13.23
CA GLY A 167 3.83 5.00 -12.17
C GLY A 167 3.18 5.25 -10.81
N VAL A 168 2.99 6.53 -10.43
CA VAL A 168 2.28 6.90 -9.19
C VAL A 168 0.84 6.40 -9.19
N LEU A 169 0.08 6.64 -10.26
CA LEU A 169 -1.31 6.23 -10.36
C LEU A 169 -1.47 4.70 -10.31
N LYS A 170 -0.58 3.94 -10.95
CA LYS A 170 -0.59 2.47 -10.87
C LYS A 170 -0.37 1.96 -9.45
N LYS A 171 0.49 2.62 -8.67
CA LYS A 171 0.71 2.30 -7.24
C LYS A 171 -0.54 2.55 -6.38
N ILE A 172 -1.45 3.41 -6.82
CA ILE A 172 -2.73 3.67 -6.13
C ILE A 172 -3.75 2.54 -6.41
N PHE A 173 -3.74 1.93 -7.60
CA PHE A 173 -4.73 0.91 -8.00
C PHE A 173 -4.12 -0.47 -8.33
N PRO A 174 -3.22 -1.03 -7.50
CA PRO A 174 -2.56 -2.29 -7.83
C PRO A 174 -3.56 -3.44 -7.93
N GLU A 175 -4.53 -3.50 -7.03
CA GLU A 175 -5.50 -4.59 -6.99
C GLU A 175 -6.44 -4.60 -8.19
N GLU A 176 -6.91 -3.43 -8.63
CA GLU A 176 -7.82 -3.30 -9.75
C GLU A 176 -7.17 -3.68 -11.07
N LEU A 177 -5.90 -3.29 -11.23
CA LEU A 177 -5.09 -3.60 -12.40
C LEU A 177 -4.72 -5.09 -12.45
N GLU A 178 -4.32 -5.69 -11.33
CA GLU A 178 -3.97 -7.12 -11.28
C GLU A 178 -5.18 -8.04 -11.51
N LYS A 179 -6.35 -7.65 -11.01
CA LYS A 179 -7.57 -8.49 -11.05
C LYS A 179 -8.47 -8.18 -12.24
N HIS A 180 -8.10 -7.22 -13.08
CA HIS A 180 -8.93 -6.71 -14.17
C HIS A 180 -10.36 -6.36 -13.71
N SER A 181 -10.47 -5.74 -12.54
CA SER A 181 -11.76 -5.55 -11.86
C SER A 181 -12.38 -4.17 -12.10
N CYS A 182 -11.71 -3.29 -12.84
CA CYS A 182 -12.19 -1.96 -13.16
C CYS A 182 -11.84 -1.59 -14.61
N PRO A 183 -12.68 -2.01 -15.59
CA PRO A 183 -12.42 -1.74 -17.01
C PRO A 183 -12.20 -0.26 -17.35
N PRO A 184 -12.90 0.72 -16.76
CA PRO A 184 -12.61 2.13 -17.02
C PRO A 184 -11.17 2.53 -16.65
N LEU A 185 -10.66 2.07 -15.51
CA LEU A 185 -9.28 2.36 -15.10
C LEU A 185 -8.28 1.69 -16.04
N GLU A 186 -8.52 0.45 -16.44
CA GLU A 186 -7.65 -0.25 -17.39
C GLU A 186 -7.55 0.49 -18.74
N GLN A 187 -8.70 0.90 -19.30
CA GLN A 187 -8.75 1.68 -20.53
C GLN A 187 -8.01 3.02 -20.39
N PHE A 188 -8.14 3.67 -19.24
CA PHE A 188 -7.43 4.92 -18.96
C PHE A 188 -5.91 4.71 -18.94
N PHE A 189 -5.40 3.68 -18.27
CA PHE A 189 -3.97 3.38 -18.25
C PHE A 189 -3.45 2.99 -19.64
N GLU A 190 -4.20 2.19 -20.40
CA GLU A 190 -3.85 1.88 -21.78
C GLU A 190 -3.76 3.13 -22.66
N ARG A 191 -4.69 4.08 -22.51
CA ARG A 191 -4.67 5.33 -23.26
C ARG A 191 -3.48 6.19 -22.87
N ILE A 192 -3.17 6.34 -21.58
CA ILE A 192 -2.01 7.14 -21.15
C ILE A 192 -0.69 6.58 -21.68
N GLU A 193 -0.56 5.26 -21.79
CA GLU A 193 0.65 4.63 -22.30
C GLU A 193 0.79 4.73 -23.82
N LYS A 194 -0.33 4.69 -24.56
CA LYS A 194 -0.34 4.67 -26.03
C LYS A 194 -0.43 6.07 -26.64
N GLU A 195 -1.19 6.97 -26.02
CA GLU A 195 -1.47 8.31 -26.54
C GLU A 195 -0.47 9.34 -26.00
N LYS A 196 -0.19 10.36 -26.82
CA LYS A 196 0.60 11.51 -26.37
C LYS A 196 -0.31 12.55 -25.74
N PHE A 197 -0.33 12.58 -24.41
CA PHE A 197 -1.04 13.61 -23.67
C PHE A 197 -0.24 14.93 -23.68
N PRO A 198 -0.89 16.08 -23.90
CA PRO A 198 -0.23 17.40 -23.91
C PRO A 198 0.03 17.94 -22.49
N GLY A 199 0.20 17.06 -21.49
CA GLY A 199 0.46 17.42 -20.09
C GLY A 199 -0.63 16.99 -19.08
N ILE A 200 -0.36 17.24 -17.80
CA ILE A 200 -1.18 16.75 -16.67
C ILE A 200 -2.62 17.24 -16.71
N ALA A 201 -2.88 18.47 -17.19
CA ALA A 201 -4.25 18.99 -17.27
C ALA A 201 -5.15 18.16 -18.21
N ALA A 202 -4.58 17.60 -19.28
CA ALA A 202 -5.32 16.69 -20.16
C ALA A 202 -5.56 15.33 -19.48
N VAL A 203 -4.55 14.82 -18.78
CA VAL A 203 -4.68 13.58 -17.98
C VAL A 203 -5.76 13.74 -16.90
N LEU A 204 -5.83 14.88 -16.22
CA LEU A 204 -6.86 15.17 -15.22
C LEU A 204 -8.27 15.11 -15.81
N ARG A 205 -8.49 15.66 -17.01
CA ARG A 205 -9.81 15.62 -17.66
C ARG A 205 -10.26 14.19 -17.97
N GLU A 206 -9.37 13.38 -18.54
CA GLU A 206 -9.67 11.96 -18.81
C GLU A 206 -9.85 11.16 -17.51
N TYR A 207 -9.05 11.48 -16.49
CA TYR A 207 -9.17 10.86 -15.18
C TYR A 207 -10.52 11.16 -14.53
N ASP A 208 -11.01 12.41 -14.58
CA ASP A 208 -12.30 12.79 -14.00
C ASP A 208 -13.47 12.01 -14.65
N ILE A 209 -13.42 11.77 -15.96
CA ILE A 209 -14.41 10.95 -16.68
C ILE A 209 -14.31 9.49 -16.20
N THR A 210 -13.09 8.97 -16.12
CA THR A 210 -12.80 7.60 -15.70
C THR A 210 -13.22 7.34 -14.26
N ALA A 211 -12.91 8.27 -13.35
CA ALA A 211 -13.24 8.21 -11.94
C ALA A 211 -14.75 8.12 -11.73
N ARG A 212 -15.54 8.94 -12.44
CA ARG A 212 -17.01 8.87 -12.38
C ARG A 212 -17.52 7.51 -12.86
N ALA A 213 -17.01 7.01 -14.00
CA ALA A 213 -17.38 5.69 -14.51
C ALA A 213 -17.01 4.58 -13.52
N ALA A 214 -15.83 4.64 -12.91
CA ALA A 214 -15.39 3.68 -11.92
C ALA A 214 -16.28 3.69 -10.65
N LEU A 215 -16.59 4.87 -10.12
CA LEU A 215 -17.46 5.01 -8.94
C LEU A 215 -18.88 4.50 -9.22
N THR A 216 -19.47 4.80 -10.38
CA THR A 216 -20.78 4.25 -10.74
C THR A 216 -20.80 2.72 -10.84
N LEU A 217 -19.72 2.09 -11.33
CA LEU A 217 -19.60 0.63 -11.34
C LEU A 217 -19.43 0.05 -9.93
N GLN A 218 -18.78 0.78 -9.02
CA GLN A 218 -18.67 0.40 -7.62
C GLN A 218 -20.03 0.46 -6.92
N GLU A 219 -20.79 1.55 -7.12
CA GLU A 219 -22.16 1.71 -6.59
C GLU A 219 -23.10 0.61 -7.10
N ALA A 220 -22.95 0.22 -8.36
CA ALA A 220 -23.67 -0.91 -8.97
C ALA A 220 -23.22 -2.29 -8.46
N GLY A 221 -22.24 -2.36 -7.54
CA GLY A 221 -21.68 -3.60 -6.98
C GLY A 221 -20.86 -4.43 -7.96
N LYS A 222 -20.56 -3.90 -9.15
CA LYS A 222 -19.81 -4.59 -10.22
C LYS A 222 -18.32 -4.56 -10.00
N ILE A 223 -17.81 -3.49 -9.37
CA ILE A 223 -16.47 -3.49 -8.76
C ILE A 223 -16.64 -4.11 -7.38
N ARG A 224 -16.19 -5.36 -7.23
CA ARG A 224 -16.37 -6.13 -5.99
C ARG A 224 -15.93 -5.29 -4.78
N PRO A 225 -16.84 -4.97 -3.84
CA PRO A 225 -16.44 -4.28 -2.63
C PRO A 225 -15.72 -5.30 -1.74
N LYS A 226 -14.39 -5.35 -1.76
CA LYS A 226 -13.65 -6.01 -0.68
C LYS A 226 -13.41 -5.02 0.46
N SER A 227 -14.50 -4.59 1.08
CA SER A 227 -14.49 -3.99 2.42
C SER A 227 -14.25 -5.08 3.48
N PHE A 228 -13.45 -4.72 4.49
CA PHE A 228 -13.09 -5.35 5.77
C PHE A 228 -13.39 -6.84 5.99
N GLY A 229 -14.65 -7.27 5.88
CA GLY A 229 -15.08 -8.65 6.15
C GLY A 229 -14.44 -9.71 5.25
N PHE A 230 -14.17 -9.40 3.98
CA PHE A 230 -13.60 -10.39 3.05
C PHE A 230 -12.11 -10.64 3.28
N ARG A 231 -11.34 -9.62 3.70
CA ARG A 231 -9.92 -9.78 4.06
C ARG A 231 -9.77 -10.53 5.39
N LEU A 232 -10.67 -10.28 6.34
CA LEU A 232 -10.76 -11.07 7.58
C LEU A 232 -11.11 -12.53 7.27
N TRP A 233 -12.06 -12.76 6.35
CA TRP A 233 -12.45 -14.10 5.91
C TRP A 233 -11.34 -14.85 5.17
N GLU A 234 -10.52 -14.18 4.34
CA GLU A 234 -9.34 -14.80 3.72
C GLU A 234 -8.25 -15.16 4.74
N LYS A 235 -8.02 -14.31 5.76
CA LYS A 235 -7.12 -14.63 6.88
C LYS A 235 -7.64 -15.80 7.72
N ILE A 236 -8.95 -15.84 8.00
CA ILE A 236 -9.60 -16.95 8.69
C ILE A 236 -9.52 -18.24 7.86
N LYS A 237 -9.75 -18.19 6.54
CA LYS A 237 -9.58 -19.35 5.64
C LYS A 237 -8.16 -19.89 5.66
N LYS A 238 -7.13 -19.03 5.71
CA LYS A 238 -5.73 -19.44 5.87
C LYS A 238 -5.48 -20.11 7.24
N LEU A 239 -6.07 -19.57 8.31
CA LEU A 239 -6.01 -20.14 9.66
C LEU A 239 -6.70 -21.52 9.75
N VAL A 240 -7.87 -21.67 9.11
CA VAL A 240 -8.63 -22.93 9.05
C VAL A 240 -7.87 -24.00 8.25
N ARG A 241 -7.10 -23.62 7.23
CA ARG A 241 -6.24 -24.57 6.49
C ARG A 241 -5.15 -25.18 7.37
N GLY A 242 -4.59 -24.42 8.32
CA GLY A 242 -3.62 -24.92 9.30
C GLY A 242 -4.26 -25.72 10.44
N LEU A 243 -5.51 -25.41 10.80
CA LEU A 243 -6.24 -26.09 11.87
C LEU A 243 -6.43 -27.59 11.61
N LYS A 244 -6.60 -28.00 10.35
CA LYS A 244 -6.72 -29.42 9.98
C LYS A 244 -5.48 -30.23 10.36
N TYR A 245 -4.29 -29.67 10.16
CA TYR A 245 -3.02 -30.35 10.49
C TYR A 245 -2.77 -30.34 12.00
N LEU A 246 -3.17 -29.27 12.69
CA LEU A 246 -3.06 -29.18 14.15
C LEU A 246 -3.99 -30.17 14.85
N LEU A 247 -5.24 -30.32 14.37
CA LEU A 247 -6.18 -31.35 14.82
C LEU A 247 -5.65 -32.76 14.54
N LEU A 248 -5.07 -33.00 13.36
CA LEU A 248 -4.49 -34.30 13.02
C LEU A 248 -3.33 -34.65 13.97
N ALA A 249 -2.43 -33.70 14.24
CA ALA A 249 -1.32 -33.88 15.17
C ALA A 249 -1.81 -34.17 16.60
N LEU A 250 -2.89 -33.52 17.04
CA LEU A 250 -3.48 -33.72 18.36
C LEU A 250 -4.12 -35.12 18.48
N VAL A 251 -4.82 -35.59 17.44
CA VAL A 251 -5.37 -36.96 17.39
C VAL A 251 -4.28 -38.02 17.38
N ILE A 252 -3.21 -37.83 16.59
CA ILE A 252 -2.07 -38.74 16.58
C ILE A 252 -1.37 -38.74 17.94
N GLY A 253 -1.16 -37.57 18.54
CA GLY A 253 -0.58 -37.45 19.89
C GLY A 253 -1.43 -38.16 20.96
N ALA A 254 -2.75 -38.02 20.89
CA ALA A 254 -3.67 -38.72 21.80
C ALA A 254 -3.65 -40.24 21.59
N LEU A 255 -3.58 -40.72 20.35
CA LEU A 255 -3.44 -42.14 20.03
C LEU A 255 -2.12 -42.72 20.55
N VAL A 256 -1.00 -42.04 20.32
CA VAL A 256 0.31 -42.45 20.84
C VAL A 256 0.32 -42.44 22.37
N GLY A 257 -0.24 -41.40 22.98
CA GLY A 257 -0.39 -41.31 24.44
C GLY A 257 -1.22 -42.46 25.01
N TYR A 258 -2.35 -42.79 24.36
CA TYR A 258 -3.18 -43.93 24.72
C TYR A 258 -2.42 -45.25 24.58
N LEU A 259 -1.65 -45.43 23.51
CA LEU A 259 -0.85 -46.63 23.26
C LEU A 259 0.24 -46.81 24.32
N VAL A 260 0.97 -45.74 24.64
CA VAL A 260 1.96 -45.73 25.73
C VAL A 260 1.30 -46.02 27.07
N TYR A 261 0.12 -45.44 27.34
CA TYR A 261 -0.64 -45.71 28.55
C TYR A 261 -1.05 -47.19 28.66
N THR A 262 -1.55 -47.79 27.58
CA THR A 262 -1.93 -49.22 27.56
C THR A 262 -0.74 -50.17 27.70
N ILE A 263 0.46 -49.79 27.24
CA ILE A 263 1.68 -50.57 27.46
C ILE A 263 2.18 -50.45 28.91
N ARG A 264 2.08 -49.26 29.51
CA ARG A 264 2.52 -49.01 30.91
C ARG A 264 1.53 -49.55 31.95
N TYR A 265 0.25 -49.61 31.61
CA TYR A 265 -0.84 -50.14 32.43
C TYR A 265 -1.61 -51.19 31.63
N PRO A 266 -1.02 -52.38 31.41
CA PRO A 266 -1.74 -53.48 30.76
C PRO A 266 -2.96 -53.80 31.60
N SER A 267 -4.14 -53.75 30.98
CA SER A 267 -5.40 -54.03 31.65
C SER A 267 -5.38 -55.47 32.16
N LYS A 268 -5.57 -55.67 33.48
CA LYS A 268 -5.70 -56.98 34.14
C LYS A 268 -6.98 -57.75 33.75
N LYS A 269 -7.48 -57.57 32.52
CA LYS A 269 -8.66 -58.26 31.97
C LYS A 269 -8.32 -59.39 30.99
N ALA A 270 -7.04 -59.72 30.82
CA ALA A 270 -6.60 -60.87 30.02
C ALA A 270 -6.48 -62.18 30.83
N GLU A 271 -6.78 -62.17 32.13
CA GLU A 271 -6.76 -63.37 33.00
C GLU A 271 -8.15 -63.99 33.25
N GLU A 272 -9.24 -63.45 32.69
CA GLU A 272 -10.48 -64.21 32.59
C GLU A 272 -10.42 -65.10 31.35
N ALA A 273 -9.85 -66.28 31.57
CA ALA A 273 -9.97 -67.43 30.68
C ALA A 273 -11.41 -67.52 30.15
N MET A 274 -11.58 -67.31 28.84
CA MET A 274 -12.83 -67.61 28.14
C MET A 274 -13.09 -69.11 28.22
N ASN A 275 -13.80 -69.49 29.29
CA ASN A 275 -14.37 -70.80 29.48
C ASN A 275 -15.60 -70.86 28.54
N TYR A 276 -15.40 -71.34 27.32
CA TYR A 276 -16.51 -71.61 26.39
C TYR A 276 -17.31 -72.81 26.90
N LYS A 277 -18.19 -72.57 27.88
CA LYS A 277 -19.30 -73.45 28.21
C LYS A 277 -20.60 -72.67 28.03
N ALA A 278 -21.30 -73.02 26.95
CA ALA A 278 -22.65 -72.63 26.55
C ALA A 278 -22.77 -71.50 25.50
N ILE A 279 -23.40 -71.85 24.39
CA ILE A 279 -24.18 -70.94 23.54
C ILE A 279 -25.63 -71.44 23.63
N GLY A 280 -26.50 -70.67 24.28
CA GLY A 280 -27.95 -70.98 24.33
C GLY A 280 -28.35 -72.23 25.12
N THR A 281 -29.67 -72.50 25.15
CA THR A 281 -30.36 -73.53 25.96
C THR A 281 -30.19 -74.96 25.42
N LEU A 282 -28.97 -75.39 25.15
CA LEU A 282 -28.69 -76.79 24.78
C LEU A 282 -27.48 -77.31 25.57
N THR A 283 -27.76 -78.14 26.58
CA THR A 283 -26.78 -79.00 27.24
C THR A 283 -26.54 -80.23 26.38
N ILE A 284 -25.36 -80.35 25.79
CA ILE A 284 -24.97 -81.56 25.05
C ILE A 284 -24.31 -82.53 26.03
N GLY A 285 -25.13 -83.41 26.59
CA GLY A 285 -24.74 -84.73 27.09
C GLY A 285 -25.03 -85.79 26.01
N GLU A 286 -24.18 -86.81 25.97
CA GLU A 286 -24.15 -87.97 25.06
C GLU A 286 -25.53 -88.59 24.77
N THR A 287 -25.83 -89.20 23.62
CA THR A 287 -25.34 -90.54 23.22
C THR A 287 -25.82 -90.89 21.80
N ALA A 288 -25.08 -91.82 21.16
CA ALA A 288 -25.24 -92.35 19.81
C ALA A 288 -26.53 -93.17 19.53
N GLY A 289 -26.90 -93.26 18.23
CA GLY A 289 -27.39 -94.53 17.64
C GLY A 289 -28.69 -94.55 16.81
N GLN A 290 -28.52 -94.49 15.48
CA GLN A 290 -29.15 -95.36 14.43
C GLN A 290 -30.61 -95.24 13.93
N ASP A 291 -30.68 -95.20 12.57
CA ASP A 291 -31.57 -95.89 11.60
C ASP A 291 -33.10 -95.60 11.60
N ALA A 292 -33.85 -95.45 10.49
CA ALA A 292 -33.64 -95.62 9.03
C ALA A 292 -34.81 -94.99 8.20
N GLY A 293 -34.55 -94.63 6.93
CA GLY A 293 -35.39 -95.02 5.78
C GLY A 293 -36.46 -94.08 5.17
N GLY A 294 -36.19 -93.56 3.95
CA GLY A 294 -37.08 -93.46 2.76
C GLY A 294 -38.20 -92.39 2.72
N GLN A 295 -38.06 -91.32 1.91
CA GLN A 295 -38.61 -91.11 0.53
C GLN A 295 -40.14 -90.85 0.47
N THR A 296 -40.72 -89.91 -0.29
CA THR A 296 -40.34 -89.08 -1.47
C THR A 296 -41.34 -87.92 -1.62
N GLY A 297 -40.92 -86.81 -2.25
CA GLY A 297 -41.73 -86.06 -3.22
C GLY A 297 -42.65 -84.94 -2.70
N GLU A 298 -42.38 -83.74 -3.24
CA GLU A 298 -43.14 -82.47 -3.26
C GLU A 298 -43.41 -81.73 -1.94
#